data_AF-A0A0G4G965-F1
#
_entry.id   AF-A0A0G4G965-F1
#
_cell.length_a   1.000
_cell.length_b   1.000
_cell.length_c   1.000
_cell.angle_alpha   90.00
_cell.angle_beta   90.00
_cell.angle_gamma   90.00
#
_symmetry.space_group_name_H-M   'P 1'
#
loop_
_entity.id
_entity.type
_entity.pdbx_description
1 polymer ?
#
loop_
_entity_poly.entity_id
_entity_poly.type
_entity_poly.pdbx_seq_one_letter_code
_entity_poly.pdbx_strand_id
1 'polypeptide(L)'
;MSDGADGGKRQRVDGPAASGHGMNGVSSSQHQQMDAAHDASAAGCSLSFEEVQRRFSVLLAQVTQVECDVTTIEGSFVANVAPQVPSVASNWSTLKSSLSATSDALTAITEGMAATHPPQAPPSHPHPSPPDAHAAPTQTTDTTAAADAGTAARRTENRLPSDLYCDHIVGFLPISDAICPARAANTFYGTELVDENFVLGRIDTDLGRRSLRGLIDVQRPTLEYYTKCAHTLEYGGVVWCEWADFIRLADIYKLTDDLPLIMSTEWMAQHFRSKADFHSMPAALRQYSTFGHLLNYKGTSLALTKLDEADDGGEGKKDKEEAEPMEEDDGGEGQGNGDGEEDREGEGGGSGQMDEPMEGEGEKEDGQRYRIGVGEHQWEFETVPLSGLPPRHPFRRTYDPHNPPIRYLARYRHGLLFPSFTAFIRRMVLAAWCGQEGVGEKRAFRVGRVDGGDERYQKLLTGTIEDLTTIDLILETNDERVRQIVLKGMKEGDSIAARLLLGNGYIELYTNEARIEGQERLPDRFPIAMSLVRPLLTKHGLAHLIPQ
;
A
#
# COMPACT_ATOMS: atom_id res chain seq x y z
N MET A 1 -49.01 -12.32 56.48
CA MET A 1 -50.11 -11.63 55.80
C MET A 1 -49.64 -11.43 54.38
N SER A 2 -49.80 -12.44 53.52
CA SER A 2 -51.00 -12.66 52.67
C SER A 2 -51.21 -11.45 51.76
N ASP A 3 -51.40 -11.53 50.45
CA ASP A 3 -51.42 -12.57 49.42
C ASP A 3 -51.58 -11.75 48.13
N GLY A 4 -51.19 -12.23 46.96
CA GLY A 4 -51.59 -11.55 45.72
C GLY A 4 -50.69 -11.76 44.51
N ALA A 5 -50.78 -12.95 43.92
CA ALA A 5 -50.39 -13.22 42.56
C ALA A 5 -51.40 -12.59 41.57
N ASP A 6 -50.92 -12.06 40.43
CA ASP A 6 -51.67 -12.16 39.19
C ASP A 6 -50.73 -12.13 37.95
N GLY A 7 -51.04 -13.03 37.02
CA GLY A 7 -50.19 -13.42 35.90
C GLY A 7 -50.52 -12.68 34.60
N GLY A 8 -49.51 -12.07 33.99
CA GLY A 8 -49.59 -11.49 32.65
C GLY A 8 -49.33 -12.53 31.56
N LYS A 9 -50.42 -12.97 30.91
CA LYS A 9 -50.40 -13.81 29.69
C LYS A 9 -49.68 -13.09 28.55
N ARG A 10 -48.70 -13.77 27.93
CA ARG A 10 -48.09 -13.36 26.66
C ARG A 10 -49.01 -13.73 25.50
N GLN A 11 -49.41 -12.72 24.74
CA GLN A 11 -50.17 -12.86 23.50
C GLN A 11 -49.18 -12.98 22.33
N ARG A 12 -49.17 -14.14 21.67
CA ARG A 12 -48.51 -14.34 20.37
C ARG A 12 -49.30 -13.56 19.32
N VAL A 13 -48.63 -12.70 18.58
CA VAL A 13 -49.15 -12.08 17.36
C VAL A 13 -48.48 -12.80 16.19
N ASP A 14 -49.27 -13.59 15.47
CA ASP A 14 -48.87 -14.21 14.21
C ASP A 14 -48.83 -13.12 13.12
N GLY A 15 -47.65 -12.92 12.52
CA GLY A 15 -47.44 -12.05 11.34
C GLY A 15 -47.48 -12.87 10.05
N PRO A 16 -48.00 -12.32 8.94
CA PRO A 16 -48.32 -13.09 7.74
C PRO A 16 -47.10 -13.38 6.86
N ALA A 17 -47.24 -14.48 6.11
CA ALA A 17 -46.29 -15.05 5.18
C ALA A 17 -45.80 -14.07 4.10
N ALA A 18 -44.48 -13.95 3.97
CA ALA A 18 -43.83 -13.30 2.83
C ALA A 18 -43.77 -14.28 1.66
N SER A 19 -44.51 -13.93 0.62
CA SER A 19 -44.52 -14.53 -0.71
C SER A 19 -43.15 -14.50 -1.37
N GLY A 20 -42.71 -15.67 -1.81
CA GLY A 20 -41.51 -15.84 -2.62
C GLY A 20 -41.70 -15.32 -4.05
N HIS A 21 -40.72 -14.55 -4.51
CA HIS A 21 -40.47 -14.32 -5.92
C HIS A 21 -39.05 -14.77 -6.21
N GLY A 22 -38.96 -15.85 -6.98
CA GLY A 22 -37.72 -16.30 -7.59
C GLY A 22 -37.32 -15.36 -8.72
N MET A 23 -36.02 -15.09 -8.80
CA MET A 23 -35.40 -14.72 -10.07
C MET A 23 -34.29 -15.73 -10.35
N ASN A 24 -34.51 -16.46 -11.44
CA ASN A 24 -33.56 -17.36 -12.05
C ASN A 24 -32.45 -16.55 -12.75
N GLY A 25 -31.23 -17.03 -12.58
CA GLY A 25 -30.26 -17.28 -13.66
C GLY A 25 -29.90 -16.12 -14.59
N VAL A 26 -28.77 -15.49 -14.31
CA VAL A 26 -27.87 -15.00 -15.36
C VAL A 26 -26.49 -15.59 -15.13
N SER A 27 -25.96 -16.12 -16.22
CA SER A 27 -24.93 -17.13 -16.36
C SER A 27 -23.52 -16.65 -16.07
N SER A 28 -22.71 -17.57 -15.55
CA SER A 28 -21.25 -17.56 -15.54
C SER A 28 -20.66 -17.29 -16.92
N SER A 29 -19.90 -16.20 -17.06
CA SER A 29 -18.91 -16.04 -18.14
C SER A 29 -17.74 -15.11 -17.80
N GLN A 30 -17.59 -14.67 -16.53
CA GLN A 30 -16.60 -13.65 -16.16
C GLN A 30 -15.38 -14.17 -15.39
N HIS A 31 -15.19 -15.49 -15.30
CA HIS A 31 -14.10 -16.10 -14.50
C HIS A 31 -12.93 -16.66 -15.33
N GLN A 32 -12.89 -16.42 -16.64
CA GLN A 32 -11.80 -16.92 -17.52
C GLN A 32 -10.85 -15.84 -18.04
N GLN A 33 -11.00 -14.58 -17.62
CA GLN A 33 -10.20 -13.46 -18.16
C GLN A 33 -9.10 -12.94 -17.22
N MET A 34 -8.91 -13.51 -16.03
CA MET A 34 -7.88 -13.06 -15.08
C MET A 34 -6.61 -13.93 -15.00
N ASP A 35 -6.63 -15.17 -15.54
CA ASP A 35 -5.48 -16.07 -15.41
C ASP A 35 -4.38 -15.87 -16.48
N ALA A 36 -4.63 -15.06 -17.52
CA ALA A 36 -3.65 -14.81 -18.59
C ALA A 36 -2.70 -13.63 -18.30
N ALA A 37 -2.85 -12.92 -17.18
CA ALA A 37 -2.07 -11.71 -16.88
C ALA A 37 -0.85 -11.95 -15.97
N HIS A 38 -0.64 -13.17 -15.48
CA HIS A 38 0.33 -13.42 -14.39
C HIS A 38 1.77 -13.75 -14.81
N ASP A 39 2.08 -13.92 -16.10
CA ASP A 39 3.41 -14.41 -16.52
C ASP A 39 4.32 -13.39 -17.25
N ALA A 40 3.97 -12.10 -17.26
CA ALA A 40 4.72 -11.09 -18.04
C ALA A 40 5.68 -10.19 -17.22
N SER A 41 5.99 -10.51 -15.96
CA SER A 41 6.63 -9.53 -15.05
C SER A 41 8.16 -9.59 -14.93
N ALA A 42 8.88 -10.52 -15.57
CA ALA A 42 10.32 -10.72 -15.30
C ALA A 42 11.29 -10.38 -16.45
N ALA A 43 10.81 -10.02 -17.65
CA ALA A 43 11.67 -9.55 -18.73
C ALA A 43 11.22 -8.14 -19.14
N GLY A 44 12.17 -7.22 -19.31
CA GLY A 44 11.93 -5.88 -19.87
C GLY A 44 11.50 -5.98 -21.34
N CYS A 45 10.30 -6.50 -21.59
CA CYS A 45 9.70 -6.60 -22.90
C CYS A 45 9.35 -5.19 -23.35
N SER A 46 10.14 -4.65 -24.27
CA SER A 46 9.72 -3.53 -25.10
C SER A 46 8.37 -3.88 -25.70
N LEU A 47 7.33 -3.11 -25.38
CA LEU A 47 6.00 -3.27 -25.97
C LEU A 47 6.14 -3.22 -27.49
N SER A 48 5.64 -4.22 -28.19
CA SER A 48 5.60 -4.19 -29.65
C SER A 48 4.72 -3.02 -30.10
N PHE A 49 5.01 -2.47 -31.28
CA PHE A 49 4.18 -1.42 -31.88
C PHE A 49 2.70 -1.82 -31.96
N GLU A 50 2.44 -3.10 -32.27
CA GLU A 50 1.08 -3.67 -32.32
C GLU A 50 0.39 -3.64 -30.94
N GLU A 51 1.11 -3.94 -29.86
CA GLU A 51 0.56 -3.88 -28.51
C GLU A 51 0.29 -2.44 -28.06
N VAL A 52 1.15 -1.49 -28.45
CA VAL A 52 0.90 -0.05 -28.22
C VAL A 52 -0.35 0.40 -28.97
N GLN A 53 -0.45 0.09 -30.26
CA GLN A 53 -1.63 0.40 -31.08
C GLN A 53 -2.89 -0.22 -30.49
N ARG A 54 -2.84 -1.47 -30.04
CA ARG A 54 -3.97 -2.16 -29.39
C ARG A 54 -4.41 -1.43 -28.12
N ARG A 55 -3.48 -1.00 -27.28
CA ARG A 55 -3.79 -0.25 -26.04
C ARG A 55 -4.44 1.10 -26.33
N PHE A 56 -3.94 1.83 -27.32
CA PHE A 56 -4.55 3.10 -27.74
C PHE A 56 -5.96 2.90 -28.29
N SER A 57 -6.22 1.85 -29.08
CA SER A 57 -7.57 1.51 -29.56
C SER A 57 -8.54 1.19 -28.41
N VAL A 58 -8.08 0.46 -27.38
CA VAL A 58 -8.89 0.17 -26.18
C VAL A 58 -9.18 1.46 -25.40
N LEU A 59 -8.18 2.33 -25.23
CA LEU A 59 -8.34 3.60 -24.54
C LEU A 59 -9.31 4.52 -25.29
N LEU A 60 -9.18 4.62 -26.61
CA LEU A 60 -10.11 5.37 -27.46
C LEU A 60 -11.54 4.85 -27.27
N ALA A 61 -11.76 3.54 -27.35
CA ALA A 61 -13.08 2.95 -27.13
C ALA A 61 -13.66 3.28 -25.75
N GLN A 62 -12.84 3.27 -24.69
CA GLN A 62 -13.25 3.64 -23.34
C GLN A 62 -13.63 5.13 -23.24
N VAL A 63 -12.83 6.02 -23.81
CA VAL A 63 -13.11 7.47 -23.81
C VAL A 63 -14.39 7.77 -24.60
N THR A 64 -14.57 7.15 -25.77
CA THR A 64 -15.82 7.28 -26.55
C THR A 64 -17.03 6.74 -25.78
N GLN A 65 -16.87 5.66 -25.02
CA GLN A 65 -17.96 5.15 -24.17
C GLN A 65 -18.32 6.14 -23.06
N VAL A 66 -17.33 6.71 -22.38
CA VAL A 66 -17.56 7.74 -21.34
C VAL A 66 -18.24 8.96 -21.94
N GLU A 67 -17.86 9.38 -23.14
CA GLU A 67 -18.52 10.47 -23.86
C GLU A 67 -20.00 10.17 -24.16
N CYS A 68 -20.32 8.94 -24.60
CA CYS A 68 -21.70 8.46 -24.79
C CYS A 68 -22.50 8.43 -23.47
N ASP A 69 -21.89 7.99 -22.38
CA ASP A 69 -22.55 7.94 -21.07
C ASP A 69 -22.83 9.35 -20.55
N VAL A 70 -21.87 10.27 -20.69
CA VAL A 70 -22.01 11.69 -20.33
C VAL A 70 -23.13 12.35 -21.13
N THR A 71 -23.21 12.13 -22.44
CA THR A 71 -24.30 12.66 -23.28
C THR A 71 -25.66 12.05 -22.90
N THR A 72 -25.71 10.78 -22.51
CA THR A 72 -26.93 10.11 -22.04
C THR A 72 -27.47 10.73 -20.76
N ILE A 73 -26.60 11.05 -19.80
CA ILE A 73 -27.01 11.62 -18.50
C ILE A 73 -27.19 13.14 -18.52
N GLU A 74 -26.75 13.83 -19.58
CA GLU A 74 -26.82 15.29 -19.71
C GLU A 74 -28.25 15.82 -19.52
N GLY A 75 -29.26 15.17 -20.11
CA GLY A 75 -30.65 15.59 -19.95
C GLY A 75 -31.13 15.56 -18.49
N SER A 76 -30.73 14.52 -17.74
CA SER A 76 -31.05 14.40 -16.30
C SER A 76 -30.27 15.42 -15.46
N PHE A 77 -28.99 15.62 -15.77
CA PHE A 77 -28.15 16.58 -15.08
C PHE A 77 -28.67 18.01 -15.24
N VAL A 78 -29.00 18.42 -16.48
CA VAL A 78 -29.53 19.75 -16.79
C VAL A 78 -30.90 19.96 -16.16
N ALA A 79 -31.78 18.95 -16.14
CA ALA A 79 -33.11 19.07 -15.55
C ALA A 79 -33.10 19.14 -14.02
N ASN A 80 -32.24 18.36 -13.36
CA ASN A 80 -32.35 18.13 -11.92
C ASN A 80 -31.26 18.81 -11.09
N VAL A 81 -30.04 18.93 -11.61
CA VAL A 81 -28.85 19.36 -10.84
C VAL A 81 -28.48 20.80 -11.15
N ALA A 82 -28.43 21.17 -12.43
CA ALA A 82 -28.03 22.51 -12.85
C ALA A 82 -28.86 23.66 -12.23
N PRO A 83 -30.20 23.55 -12.01
CA PRO A 83 -30.98 24.59 -11.36
C PRO A 83 -30.64 24.79 -9.87
N GLN A 84 -30.17 23.71 -9.20
CA GLN A 84 -29.87 23.74 -7.77
C GLN A 84 -28.46 24.25 -7.51
N VAL A 85 -27.51 24.01 -8.43
CA VAL A 85 -26.11 24.41 -8.27
C VAL A 85 -25.55 24.95 -9.60
N PRO A 86 -25.76 26.25 -9.91
CA PRO A 86 -25.38 26.83 -11.20
C PRO A 86 -23.88 26.73 -11.55
N SER A 87 -23.00 26.71 -10.55
CA SER A 87 -21.55 26.53 -10.76
C SER A 87 -21.17 25.16 -11.31
N VAL A 88 -22.00 24.13 -11.14
CA VAL A 88 -21.73 22.79 -11.67
C VAL A 88 -22.04 22.73 -13.17
N ALA A 89 -22.90 23.60 -13.69
CA ALA A 89 -23.23 23.65 -15.12
C ALA A 89 -22.02 24.06 -15.97
N SER A 90 -21.22 25.04 -15.53
CA SER A 90 -19.97 25.41 -16.23
C SER A 90 -18.97 24.26 -16.22
N ASN A 91 -18.81 23.58 -15.08
CA ASN A 91 -17.90 22.44 -14.95
C ASN A 91 -18.33 21.27 -15.86
N TRP A 92 -19.64 21.06 -16.03
CA TRP A 92 -20.19 20.06 -16.94
C TRP A 92 -19.85 20.35 -18.40
N SER A 93 -20.02 21.60 -18.85
CA SER A 93 -19.62 22.00 -20.20
C SER A 93 -18.11 21.88 -20.43
N THR A 94 -17.29 22.22 -19.43
CA THR A 94 -15.84 22.03 -19.48
C THR A 94 -15.48 20.55 -19.60
N LEU A 95 -16.09 19.68 -18.78
CA LEU A 95 -15.87 18.23 -18.82
C LEU A 95 -16.18 17.66 -20.21
N LYS A 96 -17.33 18.02 -20.80
CA LYS A 96 -17.70 17.59 -22.16
C LYS A 96 -16.68 18.04 -23.20
N SER A 97 -16.26 19.29 -23.14
CA SER A 97 -15.28 19.85 -24.08
C SER A 97 -13.94 19.12 -23.96
N SER A 98 -13.50 18.82 -22.73
CA SER A 98 -12.27 18.06 -22.48
C SER A 98 -12.36 16.60 -22.94
N LEU A 99 -13.50 15.93 -22.75
CA LEU A 99 -13.71 14.56 -23.24
C LEU A 99 -13.69 14.49 -24.76
N SER A 100 -14.41 15.39 -25.44
CA SER A 100 -14.42 15.46 -26.90
C SER A 100 -13.02 15.76 -27.45
N ALA A 101 -12.29 16.73 -26.88
CA ALA A 101 -10.91 17.01 -27.29
C ALA A 101 -9.96 15.83 -27.07
N THR A 102 -10.15 15.04 -26.00
CA THR A 102 -9.37 13.83 -25.73
C THR A 102 -9.71 12.72 -26.73
N SER A 103 -10.99 12.54 -27.05
CA SER A 103 -11.50 11.59 -28.05
C SER A 103 -10.90 11.88 -29.43
N ASP A 104 -10.92 13.15 -29.85
CA ASP A 104 -10.34 13.61 -31.12
C ASP A 104 -8.82 13.37 -31.17
N ALA A 105 -8.10 13.69 -30.09
CA ALA A 105 -6.66 13.48 -30.00
C ALA A 105 -6.29 11.99 -30.08
N LEU A 106 -7.01 11.13 -29.35
CA LEU A 106 -6.80 9.68 -29.39
C LEU A 106 -7.12 9.10 -30.78
N THR A 107 -8.16 9.61 -31.44
CA THR A 107 -8.51 9.24 -32.82
C THR A 107 -7.38 9.57 -33.78
N ALA A 108 -6.85 10.80 -33.73
CA ALA A 108 -5.74 11.23 -34.56
C ALA A 108 -4.47 10.38 -34.35
N ILE A 109 -4.17 10.04 -33.09
CA ILE A 109 -3.04 9.14 -32.76
C ILE A 109 -3.26 7.74 -33.35
N THR A 110 -4.46 7.17 -33.17
CA THR A 110 -4.81 5.83 -33.66
C THR A 110 -4.75 5.74 -35.18
N GLU A 111 -5.28 6.75 -35.88
CA GLU A 111 -5.20 6.87 -37.34
C GLU A 111 -3.75 7.05 -37.82
N GLY A 112 -2.97 7.88 -37.12
CA GLY A 112 -1.55 8.07 -37.42
C GLY A 112 -0.75 6.77 -37.32
N MET A 113 -0.99 5.97 -36.27
CA MET A 113 -0.36 4.64 -36.13
C MET A 113 -0.77 3.69 -37.26
N ALA A 114 -2.06 3.65 -37.63
CA ALA A 114 -2.54 2.82 -38.72
C ALA A 114 -1.88 3.20 -40.07
N ALA A 115 -1.67 4.49 -40.32
CA ALA A 115 -1.05 4.99 -41.55
C ALA A 115 0.44 4.67 -41.69
N THR A 116 1.13 4.36 -40.58
CA THR A 116 2.57 4.02 -40.60
C THR A 116 2.89 2.58 -41.00
N HIS A 117 1.88 1.73 -41.17
CA HIS A 117 2.10 0.39 -41.73
C HIS A 117 2.41 0.48 -43.24
N PRO A 118 3.61 0.07 -43.69
CA PRO A 118 3.90 0.02 -45.12
C PRO A 118 2.91 -0.95 -45.79
N PRO A 119 2.43 -0.65 -47.02
CA PRO A 119 1.57 -1.56 -47.75
C PRO A 119 2.26 -2.92 -47.86
N GLN A 120 1.58 -3.95 -47.37
CA GLN A 120 2.07 -5.33 -47.44
C GLN A 120 2.30 -5.66 -48.93
N ALA A 121 3.55 -5.88 -49.31
CA ALA A 121 3.90 -6.16 -50.70
C ALA A 121 3.08 -7.38 -51.20
N PRO A 122 2.56 -7.36 -52.44
CA PRO A 122 1.78 -8.46 -52.97
C PRO A 122 2.61 -9.75 -52.91
N PRO A 123 1.98 -10.91 -52.61
CA PRO A 123 2.69 -12.16 -52.43
C PRO A 123 3.46 -12.53 -53.71
N SER A 124 4.78 -12.51 -53.61
CA SER A 124 5.70 -12.91 -54.68
C SER A 124 5.40 -14.36 -55.08
N HIS A 125 5.02 -14.57 -56.34
CA HIS A 125 4.88 -15.90 -56.92
C HIS A 125 6.22 -16.69 -56.80
N PRO A 126 6.16 -18.01 -56.60
CA PRO A 126 7.35 -18.84 -56.50
C PRO A 126 8.02 -18.96 -57.88
N HIS A 127 9.24 -18.45 -58.01
CA HIS A 127 10.11 -18.79 -59.14
C HIS A 127 11.43 -19.41 -58.63
N PRO A 128 12.02 -20.35 -59.40
CA PRO A 128 12.96 -21.34 -58.91
C PRO A 128 14.39 -20.83 -58.80
N SER A 129 15.16 -21.58 -57.99
CA SER A 129 16.56 -21.39 -57.62
C SER A 129 17.50 -21.00 -58.76
N PRO A 130 18.50 -20.13 -58.51
CA PRO A 130 19.57 -19.83 -59.44
C PRO A 130 20.78 -20.77 -59.25
N PRO A 131 21.62 -20.98 -60.28
CA PRO A 131 23.00 -21.39 -60.10
C PRO A 131 23.96 -20.20 -60.20
N ASP A 132 24.94 -20.24 -59.30
CA ASP A 132 26.35 -19.86 -59.42
C ASP A 132 26.76 -18.51 -60.05
N ALA A 133 27.19 -17.64 -59.14
CA ALA A 133 28.45 -16.88 -59.13
C ALA A 133 29.12 -16.52 -60.47
N HIS A 134 29.21 -15.22 -60.77
CA HIS A 134 30.43 -14.60 -61.28
C HIS A 134 30.51 -13.10 -60.91
N ALA A 135 31.75 -12.62 -60.83
CA ALA A 135 32.20 -11.41 -60.18
C ALA A 135 32.10 -10.12 -61.02
N ALA A 136 31.83 -8.99 -60.34
CA ALA A 136 32.28 -7.60 -60.56
C ALA A 136 32.03 -6.94 -61.96
N PRO A 137 32.09 -5.59 -62.15
CA PRO A 137 32.61 -4.54 -61.26
C PRO A 137 31.77 -3.25 -61.15
N THR A 138 32.26 -2.41 -60.24
CA THR A 138 32.03 -0.99 -59.93
C THR A 138 31.60 -0.09 -61.10
N GLN A 139 30.53 0.71 -60.92
CA GLN A 139 30.43 2.08 -61.46
C GLN A 139 29.69 3.01 -60.49
N THR A 140 30.43 4.03 -60.08
CA THR A 140 30.01 5.24 -59.36
C THR A 140 29.23 6.14 -60.30
N THR A 141 28.08 6.67 -59.87
CA THR A 141 27.53 7.93 -60.39
C THR A 141 26.89 8.73 -59.26
N ASP A 142 27.61 9.77 -58.85
CA ASP A 142 27.13 10.88 -58.03
C ASP A 142 26.03 11.63 -58.78
N THR A 143 24.79 11.62 -58.28
CA THR A 143 23.77 12.63 -58.60
C THR A 143 22.67 12.62 -57.53
N THR A 144 22.85 13.36 -56.43
CA THR A 144 21.73 13.80 -55.55
C THR A 144 22.20 14.91 -54.60
N ALA A 145 22.20 16.16 -55.07
CA ALA A 145 22.42 17.33 -54.21
C ALA A 145 21.27 18.35 -54.25
N ALA A 146 20.21 18.10 -55.03
CA ALA A 146 19.08 19.03 -55.18
C ALA A 146 17.75 18.55 -54.56
N ALA A 147 17.67 17.30 -54.10
CA ALA A 147 16.47 16.74 -53.46
C ALA A 147 16.46 16.88 -51.92
N ASP A 148 17.57 17.32 -51.31
CA ASP A 148 17.71 17.29 -49.85
C ASP A 148 17.16 18.55 -49.14
N ALA A 149 17.19 19.70 -49.81
CA ALA A 149 16.68 20.96 -49.26
C ALA A 149 15.15 20.95 -49.04
N GLY A 150 14.39 20.28 -49.93
CA GLY A 150 12.94 20.12 -49.77
C GLY A 150 12.55 19.12 -48.68
N THR A 151 13.43 18.16 -48.37
CA THR A 151 13.19 17.13 -47.35
C THR A 151 13.49 17.65 -45.94
N ALA A 152 14.50 18.53 -45.81
CA ALA A 152 14.80 19.21 -44.54
C ALA A 152 13.68 20.18 -44.11
N ALA A 153 13.10 20.94 -45.05
CA ALA A 153 11.99 21.87 -44.77
C ALA A 153 10.66 21.16 -44.43
N ARG A 154 10.38 20.01 -45.08
CA ARG A 154 9.20 19.19 -44.71
C ARG A 154 9.32 18.49 -43.36
N ARG A 155 10.55 18.22 -42.87
CA ARG A 155 10.77 17.69 -41.50
C ARG A 155 10.51 18.72 -40.40
N THR A 156 10.39 20.00 -40.73
CA THR A 156 10.05 21.07 -39.78
C THR A 156 8.54 21.32 -39.64
N GLU A 157 7.74 21.00 -40.65
CA GLU A 157 6.32 21.37 -40.71
C GLU A 157 5.38 20.43 -39.92
N ASN A 158 5.79 19.18 -39.67
CA ASN A 158 5.02 18.21 -38.87
C ASN A 158 5.49 18.12 -37.40
N ARG A 159 6.07 19.20 -36.86
CA ARG A 159 6.60 19.20 -35.49
C ARG A 159 5.52 19.59 -34.50
N LEU A 160 5.39 18.78 -33.45
CA LEU A 160 4.65 19.20 -32.27
C LEU A 160 5.40 20.36 -31.61
N PRO A 161 4.70 21.44 -31.23
CA PRO A 161 5.20 22.46 -30.32
C PRO A 161 5.86 21.83 -29.08
N SER A 162 6.94 22.44 -28.60
CA SER A 162 7.77 21.89 -27.53
C SER A 162 7.02 21.72 -26.21
N ASP A 163 6.14 22.68 -25.90
CA ASP A 163 5.19 22.64 -24.79
C ASP A 163 4.23 21.45 -24.94
N LEU A 164 3.65 21.24 -26.13
CA LEU A 164 2.76 20.10 -26.34
C LEU A 164 3.48 18.75 -26.22
N TYR A 165 4.72 18.66 -26.71
CA TYR A 165 5.53 17.45 -26.58
C TYR A 165 5.88 17.16 -25.10
N CYS A 166 6.33 18.16 -24.35
CA CYS A 166 6.63 18.01 -22.92
C CYS A 166 5.40 17.64 -22.11
N ASP A 167 4.34 18.43 -22.21
CA ASP A 167 3.21 18.35 -21.30
C ASP A 167 2.27 17.20 -21.65
N HIS A 168 2.14 16.87 -22.94
CA HIS A 168 1.15 15.88 -23.41
C HIS A 168 1.74 14.55 -23.88
N ILE A 169 3.03 14.47 -24.18
CA ILE A 169 3.66 13.19 -24.54
C ILE A 169 4.57 12.74 -23.42
N VAL A 170 5.64 13.49 -23.14
CA VAL A 170 6.66 13.08 -22.16
C VAL A 170 6.10 13.07 -20.73
N GLY A 171 5.20 14.01 -20.41
CA GLY A 171 4.52 14.09 -19.12
C GLY A 171 3.71 12.83 -18.75
N PHE A 172 3.27 12.05 -19.74
CA PHE A 172 2.49 10.82 -19.52
C PHE A 172 3.34 9.54 -19.55
N LEU A 173 4.58 9.61 -20.04
CA LEU A 173 5.50 8.47 -20.02
C LEU A 173 6.04 8.25 -18.60
N PRO A 174 6.25 7.01 -18.13
CA PRO A 174 7.04 6.75 -16.93
C PRO A 174 8.39 7.47 -17.00
N ILE A 175 8.93 7.93 -15.87
CA ILE A 175 10.18 8.72 -15.90
C ILE A 175 11.34 7.96 -16.55
N SER A 176 11.41 6.63 -16.40
CA SER A 176 12.41 5.80 -17.08
C SER A 176 12.33 5.92 -18.59
N ASP A 177 11.11 6.06 -19.11
CA ASP A 177 10.82 6.10 -20.54
C ASP A 177 10.95 7.53 -21.07
N ALA A 178 10.62 8.53 -20.25
CA ALA A 178 10.91 9.93 -20.53
C ALA A 178 12.42 10.18 -20.68
N ILE A 179 13.23 9.67 -19.75
CA ILE A 179 14.67 9.97 -19.67
C ILE A 179 15.53 9.12 -20.61
N CYS A 180 15.20 7.84 -20.83
CA CYS A 180 16.04 6.98 -21.68
C CYS A 180 15.58 7.01 -23.15
N PRO A 181 14.44 6.41 -23.54
CA PRO A 181 14.03 6.36 -24.94
C PRO A 181 13.53 7.70 -25.49
N ALA A 182 12.69 8.45 -24.78
CA ALA A 182 12.11 9.68 -25.35
C ALA A 182 13.13 10.81 -25.48
N ARG A 183 13.97 11.03 -24.46
CA ARG A 183 15.09 11.98 -24.51
C ARG A 183 16.12 11.63 -25.58
N ALA A 184 16.45 10.34 -25.77
CA ALA A 184 17.42 9.93 -26.78
C ALA A 184 16.85 9.94 -28.21
N ALA A 185 15.59 9.55 -28.39
CA ALA A 185 14.94 9.51 -29.70
C ALA A 185 14.67 10.91 -30.27
N ASN A 186 14.47 11.90 -29.40
CA ASN A 186 14.27 13.28 -29.82
C ASN A 186 15.63 14.00 -29.96
N THR A 187 16.25 13.85 -31.12
CA THR A 187 17.56 14.45 -31.44
C THR A 187 17.54 15.99 -31.49
N PHE A 188 16.37 16.61 -31.58
CA PHE A 188 16.24 18.07 -31.69
C PHE A 188 16.03 18.75 -30.34
N TYR A 189 15.16 18.18 -29.50
CA TYR A 189 14.71 18.81 -28.27
C TYR A 189 14.93 17.96 -27.03
N GLY A 190 15.32 16.69 -27.17
CA GLY A 190 15.30 15.73 -26.06
C GLY A 190 16.09 16.22 -24.84
N THR A 191 17.31 16.72 -25.05
CA THR A 191 18.14 17.20 -23.94
C THR A 191 17.69 18.53 -23.36
N GLU A 192 17.08 19.38 -24.18
CA GLU A 192 16.57 20.71 -23.79
C GLU A 192 15.23 20.63 -23.06
N LEU A 193 14.38 19.65 -23.41
CA LEU A 193 13.03 19.49 -22.89
C LEU A 193 12.95 18.60 -21.65
N VAL A 194 13.75 17.53 -21.61
CA VAL A 194 13.72 16.57 -20.49
C VAL A 194 14.89 16.87 -19.54
N ASP A 195 15.08 18.13 -19.18
CA ASP A 195 16.18 18.62 -18.34
C ASP A 195 15.92 18.42 -16.83
N GLU A 196 16.81 18.94 -15.99
CA GLU A 196 16.66 18.89 -14.54
C GLU A 196 15.37 19.57 -14.04
N ASN A 197 14.95 20.66 -14.68
CA ASN A 197 13.76 21.40 -14.29
C ASN A 197 12.49 20.61 -14.59
N PHE A 198 12.45 19.91 -15.73
CA PHE A 198 11.38 19.00 -16.08
C PHE A 198 11.20 17.91 -15.01
N VAL A 199 12.29 17.23 -14.63
CA VAL A 199 12.23 16.15 -13.62
C VAL A 199 11.87 16.70 -12.25
N LEU A 200 12.40 17.86 -11.87
CA LEU A 200 12.06 18.50 -10.59
C LEU A 200 10.58 18.92 -10.53
N GLY A 201 10.05 19.54 -11.58
CA GLY A 201 8.62 19.91 -11.63
C GLY A 201 7.70 18.69 -11.54
N ARG A 202 8.15 17.55 -12.07
CA ARG A 202 7.46 16.27 -11.95
C ARG A 202 7.51 15.71 -10.52
N ILE A 203 8.67 15.77 -9.87
CA ILE A 203 8.83 15.43 -8.44
C ILE A 203 7.90 16.30 -7.58
N ASP A 204 7.92 17.62 -7.77
CA ASP A 204 7.07 18.56 -7.01
C ASP A 204 5.58 18.26 -7.21
N THR A 205 5.18 17.94 -8.44
CA THR A 205 3.81 17.54 -8.77
C THR A 205 3.41 16.25 -8.03
N ASP A 206 4.28 15.25 -8.01
CA ASP A 206 4.02 13.99 -7.31
C ASP A 206 3.98 14.16 -5.79
N LEU A 207 4.92 14.93 -5.22
CA LEU A 207 4.91 15.26 -3.78
C LEU A 207 3.63 15.99 -3.40
N GLY A 208 3.17 16.94 -4.23
CA GLY A 208 1.91 17.65 -4.05
C GLY A 208 0.69 16.71 -4.11
N ARG A 209 0.61 15.85 -5.13
CA ARG A 209 -0.50 14.89 -5.31
C ARG A 209 -0.64 13.90 -4.15
N ARG A 210 0.48 13.58 -3.49
CA ARG A 210 0.56 12.56 -2.42
C ARG A 210 0.53 13.17 -1.01
N SER A 211 0.30 14.48 -0.89
CA SER A 211 0.33 15.21 0.39
C SER A 211 1.68 15.12 1.13
N LEU A 212 2.78 14.98 0.38
CA LEU A 212 4.16 14.89 0.90
C LEU A 212 4.91 16.22 0.80
N ARG A 213 4.32 17.23 0.17
CA ARG A 213 4.93 18.57 0.08
C ARG A 213 5.16 19.14 1.48
N GLY A 214 6.40 19.56 1.76
CA GLY A 214 6.82 20.02 3.08
C GLY A 214 7.13 18.91 4.08
N LEU A 215 6.88 17.64 3.75
CA LEU A 215 7.25 16.47 4.54
C LEU A 215 8.45 15.74 3.97
N ILE A 216 8.57 15.69 2.65
CA ILE A 216 9.69 15.13 1.90
C ILE A 216 10.16 16.16 0.88
N ASP A 217 11.46 16.24 0.68
CA ASP A 217 12.07 17.05 -0.37
C ASP A 217 13.31 16.34 -0.94
N VAL A 218 13.83 16.87 -2.04
CA VAL A 218 14.99 16.33 -2.76
C VAL A 218 16.11 17.37 -2.79
N GLN A 219 17.36 16.90 -2.78
CA GLN A 219 18.52 17.79 -2.95
C GLN A 219 18.62 18.29 -4.39
N ARG A 220 19.50 19.27 -4.66
CA ARG A 220 19.78 19.74 -6.02
C ARG A 220 21.13 19.29 -6.62
N PRO A 221 21.44 17.99 -6.73
CA PRO A 221 22.77 17.56 -7.17
C PRO A 221 22.87 17.35 -8.70
N THR A 222 22.04 16.50 -9.31
CA THR A 222 22.20 16.07 -10.73
C THR A 222 20.90 15.53 -11.33
N LEU A 223 20.80 15.51 -12.67
CA LEU A 223 19.70 14.87 -13.42
C LEU A 223 19.54 13.37 -13.08
N GLU A 224 20.65 12.65 -12.90
CA GLU A 224 20.63 11.22 -12.55
C GLU A 224 19.94 10.99 -11.20
N TYR A 225 20.27 11.79 -10.20
CA TYR A 225 19.65 11.71 -8.89
C TYR A 225 18.16 12.04 -8.94
N TYR A 226 17.76 13.11 -9.66
CA TYR A 226 16.35 13.44 -9.81
C TYR A 226 15.57 12.32 -10.50
N THR A 227 16.16 11.69 -11.51
CA THR A 227 15.54 10.55 -12.19
C THR A 227 15.29 9.40 -11.22
N LYS A 228 16.23 9.11 -10.30
CA LYS A 228 16.05 8.09 -9.25
C LYS A 228 14.96 8.47 -8.24
N CYS A 229 14.88 9.75 -7.85
CA CYS A 229 13.84 10.25 -6.93
C CYS A 229 12.45 10.17 -7.57
N ALA A 230 12.31 10.70 -8.79
CA ALA A 230 11.09 10.64 -9.58
C ALA A 230 10.64 9.18 -9.79
N HIS A 231 11.57 8.28 -10.12
CA HIS A 231 11.25 6.87 -10.31
C HIS A 231 10.70 6.24 -9.03
N THR A 232 11.29 6.54 -7.87
CA THR A 232 10.81 6.07 -6.57
C THR A 232 9.41 6.60 -6.25
N LEU A 233 9.16 7.88 -6.53
CA LEU A 233 7.87 8.53 -6.32
C LEU A 233 6.77 7.90 -7.20
N GLU A 234 7.04 7.70 -8.48
CA GLU A 234 6.10 7.11 -9.43
C GLU A 234 5.75 5.66 -9.09
N TYR A 235 6.77 4.82 -8.92
CA TYR A 235 6.60 3.38 -8.76
C TYR A 235 5.98 2.97 -7.42
N GLY A 236 5.98 3.90 -6.46
CA GLY A 236 5.40 3.69 -5.15
C GLY A 236 3.86 3.72 -5.12
N GLY A 237 3.21 4.18 -6.20
CA GLY A 237 1.75 4.17 -6.33
C GLY A 237 1.04 4.79 -5.12
N VAL A 238 -0.15 4.31 -4.77
CA VAL A 238 -0.95 4.87 -3.68
C VAL A 238 -0.30 4.75 -2.29
N VAL A 239 0.69 3.87 -2.11
CA VAL A 239 1.36 3.66 -0.82
C VAL A 239 2.08 4.93 -0.33
N TRP A 240 2.50 5.82 -1.23
CA TRP A 240 3.08 7.12 -0.84
C TRP A 240 2.12 8.00 -0.04
N CYS A 241 0.82 7.91 -0.29
CA CYS A 241 -0.17 8.65 0.46
C CYS A 241 -0.21 8.24 1.95
N GLU A 242 0.17 6.99 2.25
CA GLU A 242 0.22 6.48 3.62
C GLU A 242 1.38 7.07 4.44
N TRP A 243 2.46 7.52 3.76
CA TRP A 243 3.66 8.03 4.42
C TRP A 243 3.50 9.44 4.98
N ALA A 244 2.59 10.26 4.42
CA ALA A 244 2.35 11.60 4.94
C ALA A 244 1.91 11.57 6.42
N ASP A 245 0.93 10.74 6.74
CA ASP A 245 0.43 10.55 8.10
C ASP A 245 1.51 10.00 9.04
N PHE A 246 2.32 9.06 8.54
CA PHE A 246 3.42 8.50 9.31
C PHE A 246 4.50 9.54 9.62
N ILE A 247 4.92 10.35 8.64
CA ILE A 247 5.98 11.35 8.83
C ILE A 247 5.51 12.43 9.81
N ARG A 248 4.24 12.84 9.73
CA ARG A 248 3.65 13.78 10.71
C ARG A 248 3.65 13.19 12.13
N LEU A 249 3.30 11.91 12.29
CA LEU A 249 3.46 11.24 13.57
C LEU A 249 4.93 11.19 14.00
N ALA A 250 5.85 10.83 13.11
CA ALA A 250 7.27 10.77 13.43
C ALA A 250 7.81 12.12 13.94
N ASP A 251 7.39 13.24 13.34
CA ASP A 251 7.69 14.61 13.79
C ASP A 251 7.11 14.92 15.18
N ILE A 252 5.81 14.63 15.40
CA ILE A 252 5.17 14.78 16.73
C ILE A 252 5.88 13.97 17.82
N TYR A 253 6.40 12.80 17.46
CA TYR A 253 7.19 11.92 18.34
C TYR A 253 8.70 12.22 18.31
N LYS A 254 9.14 13.33 17.71
CA LYS A 254 10.54 13.78 17.67
C LYS A 254 11.52 12.71 17.17
N LEU A 255 11.06 11.89 16.22
CA LEU A 255 11.87 10.88 15.56
C LEU A 255 12.67 11.45 14.38
N THR A 256 12.47 12.72 14.06
CA THR A 256 13.28 13.47 13.11
C THR A 256 13.65 14.81 13.74
N ASP A 257 14.78 15.36 13.30
CA ASP A 257 15.26 16.65 13.78
C ASP A 257 14.49 17.81 13.14
N ASP A 258 14.07 17.65 11.88
CA ASP A 258 13.36 18.68 11.11
C ASP A 258 12.60 18.10 9.91
N LEU A 259 11.63 18.87 9.41
CA LEU A 259 10.93 18.62 8.16
C LEU A 259 11.23 19.74 7.14
N PRO A 260 11.36 19.42 5.84
CA PRO A 260 11.11 18.12 5.21
C PRO A 260 12.27 17.13 5.33
N LEU A 261 11.95 15.83 5.28
CA LEU A 261 12.92 14.75 5.14
C LEU A 261 13.56 14.80 3.75
N ILE A 262 14.87 15.06 3.71
CA ILE A 262 15.62 15.21 2.46
C ILE A 262 16.12 13.84 1.97
N MET A 263 15.62 13.36 0.83
CA MET A 263 16.09 12.09 0.24
C MET A 263 17.61 12.14 -0.03
N SER A 264 18.40 11.32 0.66
CA SER A 264 19.86 11.38 0.58
C SER A 264 20.41 10.93 -0.78
N THR A 265 21.22 11.77 -1.42
CA THR A 265 21.92 11.44 -2.67
C THR A 265 22.81 10.21 -2.54
N GLU A 266 23.54 10.11 -1.43
CA GLU A 266 24.42 8.98 -1.14
C GLU A 266 23.61 7.69 -0.95
N TRP A 267 22.52 7.78 -0.18
CA TRP A 267 21.66 6.63 0.07
C TRP A 267 21.05 6.08 -1.23
N MET A 268 20.52 6.99 -2.07
CA MET A 268 19.98 6.65 -3.38
C MET A 268 21.05 6.01 -4.27
N ALA A 269 22.30 6.51 -4.27
CA ALA A 269 23.38 5.90 -5.04
C ALA A 269 23.73 4.49 -4.56
N GLN A 270 23.73 4.26 -3.24
CA GLN A 270 24.12 2.98 -2.64
C GLN A 270 23.05 1.88 -2.77
N HIS A 271 21.78 2.25 -2.62
CA HIS A 271 20.65 1.30 -2.54
C HIS A 271 19.80 1.24 -3.82
N PHE A 272 20.04 2.11 -4.80
CA PHE A 272 19.42 2.08 -6.11
C PHE A 272 20.48 1.90 -7.20
N ARG A 273 21.24 0.80 -7.10
CA ARG A 273 22.27 0.46 -8.10
C ARG A 273 21.67 0.05 -9.43
N SER A 274 20.55 -0.67 -9.37
CA SER A 274 19.81 -1.11 -10.56
C SER A 274 18.30 -1.13 -10.31
N LYS A 275 17.53 -1.13 -11.39
CA LYS A 275 16.07 -1.26 -11.34
C LYS A 275 15.63 -2.61 -10.72
N ALA A 276 16.35 -3.69 -11.03
CA ALA A 276 16.07 -5.03 -10.49
C ALA A 276 16.33 -5.11 -8.98
N ASP A 277 17.46 -4.55 -8.53
CA ASP A 277 17.82 -4.45 -7.11
C ASP A 277 16.76 -3.64 -6.35
N PHE A 278 16.36 -2.50 -6.90
CA PHE A 278 15.26 -1.72 -6.35
C PHE A 278 13.99 -2.57 -6.24
N HIS A 279 13.56 -3.28 -7.29
CA HIS A 279 12.32 -4.05 -7.28
C HIS A 279 12.35 -5.35 -6.44
N SER A 280 13.48 -5.70 -5.83
CA SER A 280 13.63 -6.91 -5.01
C SER A 280 12.86 -6.90 -3.68
N MET A 281 12.40 -5.73 -3.22
CA MET A 281 11.62 -5.56 -1.99
C MET A 281 10.19 -5.11 -2.30
N PRO A 282 9.17 -5.38 -1.46
CA PRO A 282 7.84 -4.81 -1.64
C PRO A 282 7.83 -3.27 -1.64
N ALA A 283 6.85 -2.64 -2.32
CA ALA A 283 6.85 -1.20 -2.56
C ALA A 283 6.91 -0.36 -1.27
N ALA A 284 6.14 -0.72 -0.25
CA ALA A 284 6.13 -0.02 1.02
C ALA A 284 7.50 -0.05 1.72
N LEU A 285 8.18 -1.20 1.74
CA LEU A 285 9.51 -1.33 2.34
C LEU A 285 10.54 -0.49 1.58
N ARG A 286 10.46 -0.47 0.24
CA ARG A 286 11.33 0.35 -0.61
C ARG A 286 11.16 1.84 -0.37
N GLN A 287 9.92 2.31 -0.28
CA GLN A 287 9.65 3.71 0.00
C GLN A 287 10.17 4.10 1.37
N TYR A 288 9.89 3.28 2.39
CA TYR A 288 10.40 3.52 3.74
C TYR A 288 11.92 3.55 3.76
N SER A 289 12.62 2.67 3.04
CA SER A 289 14.09 2.69 3.03
C SER A 289 14.65 4.04 2.54
N THR A 290 13.93 4.79 1.69
CA THR A 290 14.38 6.09 1.18
C THR A 290 14.45 7.21 2.22
N PHE A 291 13.72 7.10 3.33
CA PHE A 291 13.70 8.13 4.38
C PHE A 291 13.85 7.58 5.80
N GLY A 292 13.67 6.27 6.04
CA GLY A 292 13.73 5.68 7.38
C GLY A 292 15.09 5.84 8.05
N HIS A 293 16.18 5.92 7.27
CA HIS A 293 17.52 6.20 7.77
C HIS A 293 17.68 7.63 8.31
N LEU A 294 16.81 8.56 7.92
CA LEU A 294 16.75 9.95 8.41
C LEU A 294 15.96 10.07 9.72
N LEU A 295 15.38 8.97 10.18
CA LEU A 295 14.67 8.91 11.45
C LEU A 295 15.58 8.32 12.53
N ASN A 296 15.38 8.76 13.76
CA ASN A 296 16.17 8.39 14.91
C ASN A 296 15.29 8.14 16.13
N TYR A 297 15.57 7.07 16.85
CA TYR A 297 14.99 6.80 18.17
C TYR A 297 16.12 6.58 19.17
N LYS A 298 16.20 7.46 20.17
CA LYS A 298 17.21 7.42 21.25
C LYS A 298 18.64 7.27 20.73
N GLY A 299 19.01 8.05 19.72
CA GLY A 299 20.32 7.99 19.08
C GLY A 299 20.47 6.87 18.04
N THR A 300 19.51 5.96 17.91
CA THR A 300 19.57 4.85 16.93
C THR A 300 18.83 5.19 15.64
N SER A 301 19.52 5.11 14.50
CA SER A 301 18.88 5.27 13.18
C SER A 301 17.82 4.19 12.95
N LEU A 302 16.67 4.56 12.39
CA LEU A 302 15.59 3.64 12.04
C LEU A 302 15.69 3.14 10.58
N ALA A 303 16.91 3.01 10.06
CA ALA A 303 17.19 2.45 8.76
C ALA A 303 16.69 1.00 8.64
N LEU A 304 16.14 0.67 7.47
CA LEU A 304 15.71 -0.68 7.12
C LEU A 304 16.89 -1.47 6.56
N THR A 305 17.07 -2.70 7.03
CA THR A 305 18.08 -3.65 6.55
C THR A 305 17.41 -4.97 6.17
N LYS A 306 17.73 -5.50 4.98
CA LYS A 306 17.35 -6.85 4.58
C LYS A 306 18.27 -7.86 5.26
N LEU A 307 17.73 -8.94 5.82
CA LEU A 307 18.51 -10.02 6.41
C LEU A 307 18.63 -11.16 5.40
N ASP A 308 19.86 -11.58 5.11
CA ASP A 308 20.11 -12.73 4.24
C ASP A 308 19.86 -14.04 5.03
N GLU A 309 19.20 -15.00 4.40
CA GLU A 309 18.77 -16.28 5.02
C GLU A 309 19.96 -17.17 5.44
N ALA A 310 21.18 -16.84 5.03
CA ALA A 310 22.35 -17.69 5.18
C ALA A 310 22.99 -17.70 6.58
N ASP A 311 22.54 -16.87 7.53
CA ASP A 311 23.20 -16.70 8.83
C ASP A 311 22.56 -17.49 9.99
N ASP A 312 21.66 -18.43 9.71
CA ASP A 312 21.03 -19.31 10.71
C ASP A 312 21.99 -20.42 11.25
N GLY A 313 23.28 -20.37 10.91
CA GLY A 313 24.25 -21.42 11.19
C GLY A 313 25.40 -21.00 12.10
N GLY A 314 25.18 -20.68 13.39
CA GLY A 314 26.37 -20.45 14.23
C GLY A 314 26.29 -20.25 15.73
N GLU A 315 25.19 -19.79 16.33
CA GLU A 315 25.22 -19.43 17.77
C GLU A 315 24.39 -20.36 18.66
N GLY A 316 24.65 -21.65 18.51
CA GLY A 316 24.40 -22.65 19.54
C GLY A 316 25.40 -22.59 20.71
N LYS A 317 25.92 -21.40 21.06
CA LYS A 317 26.63 -21.21 22.33
C LYS A 317 25.57 -21.11 23.42
N LYS A 318 25.14 -22.29 23.89
CA LYS A 318 24.60 -22.46 25.23
C LYS A 318 25.62 -21.88 26.20
N ASP A 319 25.45 -20.61 26.54
CA ASP A 319 25.91 -20.14 27.83
C ASP A 319 25.16 -20.99 28.84
N LYS A 320 25.90 -21.94 29.43
CA LYS A 320 25.55 -22.55 30.69
C LYS A 320 25.26 -21.38 31.63
N GLU A 321 24.00 -21.07 31.83
CA GLU A 321 23.56 -20.40 33.05
C GLU A 321 24.10 -21.26 34.19
N GLU A 322 25.14 -20.74 34.83
CA GLU A 322 25.53 -21.15 36.16
C GLU A 322 24.29 -20.96 37.02
N ALA A 323 23.68 -22.09 37.39
CA ALA A 323 22.58 -22.13 38.32
C ALA A 323 23.05 -21.45 39.61
N GLU A 324 22.60 -20.21 39.84
CA GLU A 324 22.63 -19.65 41.17
C GLU A 324 21.75 -20.54 42.06
N PRO A 325 22.26 -20.98 43.22
CA PRO A 325 21.51 -21.83 44.12
C PRO A 325 20.30 -21.05 44.66
N MET A 326 19.10 -21.44 44.24
CA MET A 326 17.89 -21.10 44.97
C MET A 326 18.02 -21.66 46.38
N GLU A 327 18.17 -20.80 47.37
CA GLU A 327 17.98 -21.19 48.76
C GLU A 327 16.53 -21.67 48.94
N GLU A 328 16.41 -22.96 49.27
CA GLU A 328 15.19 -23.64 49.64
C GLU A 328 14.63 -22.99 50.92
N ASP A 329 13.53 -22.25 50.81
CA ASP A 329 12.68 -21.91 51.95
C ASP A 329 11.63 -23.03 52.11
N ASP A 330 11.94 -23.89 53.07
CA ASP A 330 11.20 -25.05 53.54
C ASP A 330 9.93 -24.64 54.29
N GLY A 331 8.79 -25.23 53.93
CA GLY A 331 7.63 -25.24 54.80
C GLY A 331 6.28 -25.33 54.09
N GLY A 332 5.73 -26.55 53.98
CA GLY A 332 4.29 -26.70 53.74
C GLY A 332 3.84 -28.05 53.23
N GLU A 333 3.90 -29.06 54.08
CA GLU A 333 3.30 -30.38 53.86
C GLU A 333 1.78 -30.27 53.63
N GLY A 334 1.28 -30.96 52.60
CA GLY A 334 -0.14 -31.08 52.29
C GLY A 334 -0.42 -32.35 51.49
N GLN A 335 -0.49 -33.48 52.19
CA GLN A 335 -0.84 -34.80 51.67
C GLN A 335 -2.24 -34.82 51.02
N GLY A 336 -2.33 -35.46 49.86
CA GLY A 336 -3.60 -35.76 49.20
C GLY A 336 -3.44 -36.85 48.14
N ASN A 337 -3.51 -38.10 48.59
CA ASN A 337 -3.56 -39.31 47.76
C ASN A 337 -4.81 -39.32 46.86
N GLY A 338 -4.67 -39.85 45.65
CA GLY A 338 -5.78 -40.01 44.71
C GLY A 338 -5.39 -40.90 43.55
N ASP A 339 -5.23 -42.19 43.84
CA ASP A 339 -4.96 -43.26 42.89
C ASP A 339 -6.23 -43.56 42.06
N GLY A 340 -6.07 -43.75 40.75
CA GLY A 340 -7.14 -44.08 39.82
C GLY A 340 -6.58 -44.66 38.53
N GLU A 341 -6.16 -45.93 38.61
CA GLU A 341 -6.05 -46.85 37.46
C GLU A 341 -7.43 -47.01 36.80
N GLU A 342 -7.47 -47.09 35.46
CA GLU A 342 -8.28 -48.08 34.75
C GLU A 342 -7.97 -48.06 33.24
N ASP A 343 -7.30 -49.13 32.85
CA ASP A 343 -7.35 -49.87 31.59
C ASP A 343 -8.35 -49.43 30.52
N ARG A 344 -7.87 -49.35 29.28
CA ARG A 344 -8.61 -49.83 28.10
C ARG A 344 -7.66 -50.18 26.96
N GLU A 345 -7.36 -51.47 26.88
CA GLU A 345 -6.96 -52.15 25.66
C GLU A 345 -8.11 -52.12 24.65
N GLY A 346 -7.78 -51.94 23.38
CA GLY A 346 -8.72 -51.92 22.26
C GLY A 346 -8.00 -52.04 20.93
N GLU A 347 -7.57 -53.26 20.62
CA GLU A 347 -7.09 -53.69 19.31
C GLU A 347 -8.22 -53.67 18.25
N GLY A 348 -7.85 -53.36 17.00
CA GLY A 348 -8.68 -53.52 15.81
C GLY A 348 -8.37 -52.38 14.82
N GLY A 349 -7.54 -52.54 13.80
CA GLY A 349 -7.62 -53.56 12.76
C GLY A 349 -8.26 -52.92 11.52
N GLY A 350 -7.44 -52.47 10.57
CA GLY A 350 -7.95 -51.83 9.35
C GLY A 350 -6.88 -51.12 8.52
N SER A 351 -5.90 -51.87 8.02
CA SER A 351 -4.94 -51.42 7.02
C SER A 351 -5.63 -51.20 5.67
N GLY A 352 -6.11 -49.98 5.43
CA GLY A 352 -6.53 -49.48 4.13
C GLY A 352 -5.55 -48.41 3.67
N GLN A 353 -4.42 -48.84 3.10
CA GLN A 353 -3.41 -47.98 2.49
C GLN A 353 -4.01 -47.43 1.19
N MET A 354 -4.65 -46.26 1.28
CA MET A 354 -4.97 -45.47 0.09
C MET A 354 -3.72 -44.68 -0.25
N ASP A 355 -3.15 -44.95 -1.41
CA ASP A 355 -2.10 -44.13 -2.02
C ASP A 355 -2.66 -42.72 -2.20
N GLU A 356 -2.45 -41.87 -1.19
CA GLU A 356 -2.73 -40.45 -1.33
C GLU A 356 -1.81 -39.92 -2.43
N PRO A 357 -2.38 -39.24 -3.44
CA PRO A 357 -1.58 -38.64 -4.50
C PRO A 357 -0.58 -37.70 -3.83
N MET A 358 0.71 -37.90 -4.10
CA MET A 358 1.76 -36.98 -3.67
C MET A 358 1.39 -35.58 -4.18
N GLU A 359 0.75 -34.79 -3.33
CA GLU A 359 0.60 -33.38 -3.52
C GLU A 359 2.03 -32.84 -3.56
N GLY A 360 2.46 -32.44 -4.76
CA GLY A 360 3.80 -31.93 -4.98
C GLY A 360 4.07 -30.88 -3.92
N GLU A 361 5.18 -31.06 -3.19
CA GLU A 361 5.69 -30.10 -2.23
C GLU A 361 5.99 -28.81 -2.99
N GLY A 362 4.96 -27.99 -3.18
CA GLY A 362 5.10 -26.66 -3.75
C GLY A 362 6.04 -25.93 -2.83
N GLU A 363 7.17 -25.48 -3.39
CA GLU A 363 8.15 -24.65 -2.71
C GLU A 363 7.38 -23.60 -1.91
N LYS A 364 7.41 -23.74 -0.58
CA LYS A 364 6.84 -22.73 0.29
C LYS A 364 7.71 -21.51 0.06
N GLU A 365 7.13 -20.49 -0.57
CA GLU A 365 7.75 -19.17 -0.61
C GLU A 365 7.95 -18.74 0.84
N ASP A 366 9.19 -18.82 1.31
CA ASP A 366 9.54 -18.37 2.64
C ASP A 366 9.50 -16.84 2.67
N GLY A 367 9.00 -16.30 3.76
CA GLY A 367 8.89 -14.85 3.94
C GLY A 367 10.27 -14.20 4.06
N GLN A 368 10.49 -13.08 3.36
CA GLN A 368 11.74 -12.34 3.49
C GLN A 368 11.84 -11.64 4.85
N ARG A 369 12.98 -11.83 5.53
CA ARG A 369 13.30 -11.19 6.81
C ARG A 369 13.96 -9.83 6.66
N TYR A 370 13.63 -8.94 7.58
CA TYR A 370 14.12 -7.57 7.65
C TYR A 370 14.33 -7.14 9.11
N ARG A 371 15.12 -6.07 9.27
CA ARG A 371 15.39 -5.42 10.55
C ARG A 371 15.28 -3.90 10.39
N ILE A 372 14.72 -3.23 11.39
CA ILE A 372 14.82 -1.77 11.55
C ILE A 372 15.64 -1.49 12.79
N GLY A 373 16.59 -0.54 12.68
CA GLY A 373 17.47 -0.18 13.78
C GLY A 373 18.58 -1.19 14.06
N VAL A 374 19.32 -0.95 15.14
CA VAL A 374 20.50 -1.73 15.53
C VAL A 374 20.60 -1.86 17.05
N GLY A 375 21.32 -2.88 17.53
CA GLY A 375 21.64 -3.06 18.95
C GLY A 375 20.41 -3.32 19.83
N GLU A 376 20.29 -2.58 20.93
CA GLU A 376 19.15 -2.67 21.86
C GLU A 376 17.83 -2.12 21.28
N HIS A 377 17.93 -1.39 20.17
CA HIS A 377 16.81 -0.77 19.48
C HIS A 377 16.68 -1.36 18.08
N GLN A 378 16.67 -2.69 18.00
CA GLN A 378 16.39 -3.42 16.76
C GLN A 378 15.01 -4.08 16.79
N TRP A 379 14.34 -4.04 15.64
CA TRP A 379 13.03 -4.64 15.43
C TRP A 379 13.08 -5.52 14.19
N GLU A 380 13.05 -6.82 14.41
CA GLU A 380 13.07 -7.83 13.36
C GLU A 380 11.65 -8.23 12.97
N PHE A 381 11.43 -8.46 11.69
CA PHE A 381 10.14 -8.85 11.16
C PHE A 381 10.31 -9.57 9.82
N GLU A 382 9.27 -10.26 9.40
CA GLU A 382 9.21 -10.92 8.10
C GLU A 382 7.98 -10.50 7.31
N THR A 383 8.11 -10.43 5.99
CA THR A 383 6.96 -10.28 5.09
C THR A 383 6.26 -11.62 4.95
N VAL A 384 4.94 -11.66 5.12
CA VAL A 384 4.17 -12.90 5.01
C VAL A 384 3.60 -13.00 3.60
N PRO A 385 3.99 -14.01 2.80
CA PRO A 385 3.41 -14.21 1.48
C PRO A 385 1.95 -14.67 1.59
N LEU A 386 1.19 -14.52 0.50
CA LEU A 386 -0.23 -14.89 0.48
C LEU A 386 -0.45 -16.38 0.81
N SER A 387 0.47 -17.24 0.37
CA SER A 387 0.51 -18.68 0.65
C SER A 387 0.78 -18.98 2.14
N GLY A 388 1.50 -18.10 2.83
CA GLY A 388 1.80 -18.20 4.27
C GLY A 388 0.62 -17.83 5.19
N LEU A 389 -0.46 -17.27 4.65
CA LEU A 389 -1.68 -16.97 5.41
C LEU A 389 -2.68 -18.12 5.35
N PRO A 390 -3.26 -18.56 6.48
CA PRO A 390 -4.33 -19.55 6.50
C PRO A 390 -5.49 -19.18 5.54
N PRO A 391 -6.18 -20.14 4.89
CA PRO A 391 -7.20 -19.86 3.88
C PRO A 391 -8.34 -18.92 4.33
N ARG A 392 -8.65 -18.92 5.64
CA ARG A 392 -9.70 -18.09 6.25
C ARG A 392 -9.16 -16.89 7.01
N HIS A 393 -7.85 -16.62 6.91
CA HIS A 393 -7.22 -15.52 7.62
C HIS A 393 -7.79 -14.16 7.12
N PRO A 394 -8.15 -13.22 8.00
CA PRO A 394 -8.78 -11.96 7.60
C PRO A 394 -7.93 -11.14 6.64
N PHE A 395 -6.60 -11.12 6.80
CA PHE A 395 -5.69 -10.36 5.94
C PHE A 395 -5.56 -10.93 4.53
N ARG A 396 -6.00 -12.17 4.28
CA ARG A 396 -5.99 -12.76 2.94
C ARG A 396 -6.90 -11.99 1.97
N ARG A 397 -7.99 -11.39 2.48
CA ARG A 397 -8.96 -10.62 1.68
C ARG A 397 -8.46 -9.23 1.30
N THR A 398 -7.55 -8.67 2.10
CA THR A 398 -6.98 -7.33 1.93
C THR A 398 -5.49 -7.42 1.60
N TYR A 399 -5.05 -8.55 1.07
CA TYR A 399 -3.65 -8.77 0.77
C TYR A 399 -3.22 -7.86 -0.38
N ASP A 400 -2.16 -7.10 -0.16
CA ASP A 400 -1.52 -6.26 -1.16
C ASP A 400 -0.04 -6.65 -1.27
N PRO A 401 0.43 -7.22 -2.39
CA PRO A 401 1.83 -7.58 -2.56
C PRO A 401 2.77 -6.36 -2.52
N HIS A 402 2.27 -5.15 -2.76
CA HIS A 402 3.06 -3.92 -2.66
C HIS A 402 3.20 -3.43 -1.21
N ASN A 403 2.34 -3.87 -0.30
CA ASN A 403 2.33 -3.51 1.11
C ASN A 403 1.95 -4.75 1.95
N PRO A 404 2.78 -5.80 1.92
CA PRO A 404 2.38 -7.11 2.41
C PRO A 404 2.19 -7.14 3.93
N PRO A 405 1.42 -8.10 4.44
CA PRO A 405 1.33 -8.38 5.87
C PRO A 405 2.70 -8.63 6.48
N ILE A 406 2.88 -8.17 7.72
CA ILE A 406 4.15 -8.26 8.44
C ILE A 406 3.97 -9.09 9.69
N ARG A 407 4.79 -10.12 9.87
CA ARG A 407 4.93 -10.81 11.16
C ARG A 407 6.11 -10.19 11.90
N TYR A 408 5.82 -9.55 13.02
CA TYR A 408 6.82 -8.95 13.88
C TYR A 408 7.39 -10.00 14.84
N LEU A 409 8.71 -10.23 14.74
CA LEU A 409 9.46 -11.21 15.51
C LEU A 409 9.91 -10.54 16.82
N ALA A 410 8.95 -10.26 17.70
CA ALA A 410 9.26 -9.72 19.01
C ALA A 410 10.21 -10.66 19.76
N ARG A 411 11.10 -10.12 20.60
CA ARG A 411 11.96 -10.92 21.52
C ARG A 411 11.14 -11.81 22.47
N TYR A 412 9.85 -11.54 22.63
CA TYR A 412 8.93 -12.34 23.42
C TYR A 412 8.21 -13.36 22.53
N ARG A 413 7.95 -14.56 23.07
CA ARG A 413 7.53 -15.80 22.37
C ARG A 413 6.26 -15.73 21.49
N HIS A 414 5.68 -14.57 21.25
CA HIS A 414 4.39 -14.39 20.59
C HIS A 414 4.55 -13.40 19.43
N GLY A 415 4.41 -13.91 18.21
CA GLY A 415 4.40 -13.09 17.00
C GLY A 415 3.18 -12.16 16.95
N LEU A 416 3.38 -10.96 16.44
CA LEU A 416 2.30 -10.04 16.10
C LEU A 416 2.17 -9.97 14.59
N LEU A 417 0.98 -10.24 14.07
CA LEU A 417 0.69 -10.18 12.65
C LEU A 417 -0.04 -8.86 12.31
N PHE A 418 0.54 -8.11 11.39
CA PHE A 418 0.01 -6.84 10.87
C PHE A 418 -0.55 -7.04 9.46
N PRO A 419 -1.62 -6.32 9.08
CA PRO A 419 -2.23 -6.43 7.75
C PRO A 419 -1.33 -5.89 6.64
N SER A 420 -0.39 -4.99 6.97
CA SER A 420 0.50 -4.36 6.02
C SER A 420 1.75 -3.80 6.70
N PHE A 421 2.79 -3.51 5.92
CA PHE A 421 4.01 -2.86 6.41
C PHE A 421 3.76 -1.44 6.93
N THR A 422 2.94 -0.65 6.23
CA THR A 422 2.56 0.68 6.71
C THR A 422 1.83 0.66 8.06
N ALA A 423 0.97 -0.35 8.30
CA ALA A 423 0.30 -0.55 9.58
C ALA A 423 1.29 -0.89 10.69
N PHE A 424 2.24 -1.78 10.40
CA PHE A 424 3.36 -2.10 11.30
C PHE A 424 4.16 -0.85 11.69
N ILE A 425 4.61 -0.07 10.71
CA ILE A 425 5.45 1.12 10.97
C ILE A 425 4.71 2.21 11.76
N ARG A 426 3.42 2.44 11.50
CA ARG A 426 2.61 3.34 12.34
C ARG A 426 2.50 2.82 13.78
N ARG A 427 2.30 1.51 13.96
CA ARG A 427 2.28 0.87 15.28
C ARG A 427 3.61 1.05 16.02
N MET A 428 4.72 1.08 15.29
CA MET A 428 6.05 1.30 15.87
C MET A 428 6.17 2.70 16.46
N VAL A 429 5.84 3.75 15.71
CA VAL A 429 5.86 5.14 16.21
C VAL A 429 5.01 5.29 17.47
N LEU A 430 3.78 4.79 17.39
CA LEU A 430 2.77 5.00 18.41
C LEU A 430 3.05 4.27 19.73
N ALA A 431 3.92 3.25 19.75
CA ALA A 431 4.05 2.41 20.95
C ALA A 431 5.42 1.79 21.20
N ALA A 432 6.28 1.61 20.20
CA ALA A 432 7.66 1.16 20.42
C ALA A 432 8.63 2.36 20.50
N TRP A 433 8.37 3.40 19.71
CA TRP A 433 9.21 4.60 19.61
C TRP A 433 8.62 5.80 20.37
N CYS A 434 7.54 5.60 21.13
CA CYS A 434 6.86 6.68 21.84
C CYS A 434 7.65 7.24 23.04
N GLY A 435 8.68 6.52 23.50
CA GLY A 435 9.55 6.89 24.61
C GLY A 435 10.70 7.82 24.23
N GLN A 436 10.62 8.52 23.09
CA GLN A 436 11.63 9.46 22.64
C GLN A 436 11.72 10.66 23.59
N GLU A 437 12.94 11.17 23.78
CA GLU A 437 13.19 12.27 24.71
C GLU A 437 12.34 13.51 24.36
N GLY A 438 11.64 14.03 25.36
CA GLY A 438 10.82 15.24 25.22
C GLY A 438 9.46 15.05 24.53
N VAL A 439 9.01 13.83 24.19
CA VAL A 439 7.64 13.58 23.70
C VAL A 439 6.63 13.55 24.85
N GLY A 440 7.00 12.94 25.98
CA GLY A 440 6.14 12.90 27.16
C GLY A 440 4.82 12.14 26.97
N GLU A 441 4.75 11.18 26.03
CA GLU A 441 3.55 10.34 25.85
C GLU A 441 3.18 9.64 27.16
N LYS A 442 1.91 9.73 27.52
CA LYS A 442 1.36 9.16 28.74
C LYS A 442 0.10 8.38 28.43
N ARG A 443 -0.09 7.30 29.18
CA ARG A 443 -1.40 6.65 29.29
C ARG A 443 -2.30 7.54 30.14
N ALA A 444 -3.27 8.19 29.49
CA ALA A 444 -4.23 9.08 30.15
C ALA A 444 -5.19 8.27 31.03
N PHE A 445 -5.71 7.15 30.53
CA PHE A 445 -6.48 6.20 31.33
C PHE A 445 -6.43 4.78 30.76
N ARG A 446 -6.81 3.82 31.60
CA ARG A 446 -7.03 2.41 31.26
C ARG A 446 -8.33 1.94 31.89
N VAL A 447 -9.22 1.40 31.08
CA VAL A 447 -10.38 0.63 31.52
C VAL A 447 -10.05 -0.84 31.28
N GLY A 448 -10.21 -1.68 32.31
CA GLY A 448 -10.09 -3.12 32.18
C GLY A 448 -11.41 -3.84 32.41
N ARG A 449 -11.47 -5.11 31.98
CA ARG A 449 -12.62 -6.01 32.16
C ARG A 449 -13.89 -5.54 31.47
N VAL A 450 -13.78 -4.95 30.28
CA VAL A 450 -14.94 -4.97 29.38
C VAL A 450 -15.15 -6.42 28.98
N ASP A 451 -16.34 -6.94 29.25
CA ASP A 451 -16.69 -8.32 28.91
C ASP A 451 -16.36 -8.55 27.43
N GLY A 452 -15.61 -9.61 27.13
CA GLY A 452 -15.30 -9.98 25.75
C GLY A 452 -16.59 -10.22 24.93
N GLY A 453 -17.69 -10.59 25.59
CA GLY A 453 -19.02 -10.71 25.00
C GLY A 453 -19.80 -9.39 24.83
N ASP A 454 -19.28 -8.24 25.28
CA ASP A 454 -19.98 -6.95 25.09
C ASP A 454 -19.99 -6.56 23.61
N GLU A 455 -21.15 -6.68 22.97
CA GLU A 455 -21.37 -6.36 21.55
C GLU A 455 -20.91 -4.94 21.19
N ARG A 456 -20.99 -3.99 22.12
CA ARG A 456 -20.57 -2.60 21.90
C ARG A 456 -19.06 -2.49 21.76
N TYR A 457 -18.33 -3.21 22.61
CA TYR A 457 -16.87 -3.30 22.55
C TYR A 457 -16.44 -4.05 21.29
N GLN A 458 -17.07 -5.17 20.97
CA GLN A 458 -16.79 -5.92 19.74
C GLN A 458 -17.02 -5.09 18.48
N LYS A 459 -18.09 -4.27 18.46
CA LYS A 459 -18.36 -3.33 17.36
C LYS A 459 -17.26 -2.27 17.23
N LEU A 460 -16.72 -1.76 18.34
CA LEU A 460 -15.61 -0.81 18.31
C LEU A 460 -14.29 -1.48 17.89
N LEU A 461 -14.06 -2.73 18.33
CA LEU A 461 -12.85 -3.52 18.05
C LEU A 461 -12.78 -4.03 16.61
N THR A 462 -13.92 -4.27 15.95
CA THR A 462 -13.95 -4.90 14.61
C THR A 462 -14.63 -4.06 13.53
N GLY A 463 -15.60 -3.21 13.89
CA GLY A 463 -16.39 -2.44 12.93
C GLY A 463 -15.61 -1.31 12.28
N THR A 464 -16.02 -0.90 11.08
CA THR A 464 -15.45 0.27 10.42
C THR A 464 -15.75 1.54 11.22
N ILE A 465 -14.74 2.40 11.37
CA ILE A 465 -14.87 3.69 12.04
C ILE A 465 -14.60 4.77 11.00
N GLU A 466 -15.67 5.41 10.54
CA GLU A 466 -15.60 6.50 9.56
C GLU A 466 -14.70 7.63 10.08
N ASP A 467 -13.94 8.23 9.16
CA ASP A 467 -13.07 9.40 9.37
C ASP A 467 -11.88 9.21 10.34
N LEU A 468 -11.63 8.00 10.83
CA LEU A 468 -10.50 7.70 11.73
C LEU A 468 -9.64 6.57 11.19
N THR A 469 -8.32 6.77 11.29
CA THR A 469 -7.35 5.74 10.91
C THR A 469 -7.28 4.65 11.97
N THR A 470 -7.46 3.40 11.55
CA THR A 470 -7.38 2.22 12.41
C THR A 470 -6.19 1.34 12.04
N ILE A 471 -5.50 0.81 13.05
CA ILE A 471 -4.41 -0.16 12.90
C ILE A 471 -4.85 -1.44 13.59
N ASP A 472 -5.22 -2.44 12.80
CA ASP A 472 -5.59 -3.76 13.29
C ASP A 472 -4.36 -4.67 13.32
N LEU A 473 -4.24 -5.51 14.34
CA LEU A 473 -3.22 -6.56 14.42
C LEU A 473 -3.77 -7.77 15.16
N ILE A 474 -3.15 -8.93 14.92
CA ILE A 474 -3.55 -10.21 15.51
C ILE A 474 -2.37 -10.76 16.32
N LEU A 475 -2.66 -11.20 17.54
CA LEU A 475 -1.76 -11.98 18.38
C LEU A 475 -1.79 -13.43 17.90
N GLU A 476 -0.68 -13.94 17.36
CA GLU A 476 -0.67 -15.28 16.73
C GLU A 476 -0.88 -16.43 17.73
N THR A 477 -0.74 -16.20 19.03
CA THR A 477 -0.86 -17.26 20.04
C THR A 477 -2.27 -17.62 20.45
N ASN A 478 -3.21 -16.71 20.25
CA ASN A 478 -4.60 -16.89 20.64
C ASN A 478 -5.58 -16.30 19.62
N ASP A 479 -5.09 -15.94 18.43
CA ASP A 479 -5.82 -15.24 17.36
C ASP A 479 -6.55 -13.98 17.86
N GLU A 480 -6.03 -13.36 18.92
CA GLU A 480 -6.71 -12.24 19.53
C GLU A 480 -6.46 -10.96 18.76
N ARG A 481 -7.55 -10.26 18.47
CA ARG A 481 -7.51 -8.99 17.76
C ARG A 481 -7.18 -7.85 18.71
N VAL A 482 -6.21 -7.04 18.30
CA VAL A 482 -5.89 -5.75 18.91
C VAL A 482 -6.11 -4.68 17.85
N ARG A 483 -6.67 -3.55 18.27
CA ARG A 483 -6.92 -2.40 17.40
C ARG A 483 -6.36 -1.13 18.03
N GLN A 484 -5.72 -0.31 17.22
CA GLN A 484 -5.44 1.08 17.56
C GLN A 484 -6.32 2.00 16.71
N ILE A 485 -6.88 3.02 17.33
CA ILE A 485 -7.66 4.07 16.66
C ILE A 485 -6.93 5.38 16.88
N VAL A 486 -6.41 5.98 15.81
CA VAL A 486 -5.70 7.26 15.89
C VAL A 486 -6.73 8.38 15.86
N LEU A 487 -6.81 9.12 16.96
CA LEU A 487 -7.79 10.20 17.17
C LEU A 487 -7.26 11.54 16.65
N LYS A 488 -5.94 11.75 16.72
CA LYS A 488 -5.24 12.98 16.31
C LYS A 488 -3.76 12.69 16.07
N GLY A 489 -3.08 13.52 15.28
CA GLY A 489 -1.64 13.45 15.01
C GLY A 489 -1.29 13.13 13.55
N MET A 490 -2.27 13.03 12.66
CA MET A 490 -2.06 12.68 11.25
C MET A 490 -2.32 13.87 10.31
N LYS A 491 -2.82 15.00 10.81
CA LYS A 491 -3.13 16.17 9.98
C LYS A 491 -2.06 17.24 10.07
N GLU A 492 -2.03 18.10 9.07
CA GLU A 492 -1.15 19.28 9.08
C GLU A 492 -1.45 20.21 10.24
N GLY A 493 -0.38 20.64 10.92
CA GLY A 493 -0.47 21.48 12.12
C GLY A 493 -0.89 20.74 13.39
N ASP A 494 -1.11 19.42 13.35
CA ASP A 494 -1.25 18.65 14.59
C ASP A 494 0.07 18.69 15.36
N SER A 495 0.03 19.16 16.60
CA SER A 495 1.17 19.17 17.54
C SER A 495 1.07 18.08 18.60
N ILE A 496 -0.03 17.34 18.61
CA ILE A 496 -0.29 16.26 19.56
C ILE A 496 -0.75 15.00 18.83
N ALA A 497 -0.40 13.85 19.38
CA ALA A 497 -0.93 12.56 19.04
C ALA A 497 -1.85 12.06 20.17
N ALA A 498 -2.98 11.49 19.78
CA ALA A 498 -3.89 10.81 20.70
C ALA A 498 -4.42 9.55 20.03
N ARG A 499 -4.44 8.44 20.76
CA ARG A 499 -4.92 7.14 20.25
C ARG A 499 -5.62 6.32 21.32
N LEU A 500 -6.60 5.53 20.88
CA LEU A 500 -7.16 4.43 21.67
C LEU A 500 -6.46 3.13 21.30
N LEU A 501 -6.16 2.32 22.31
CA LEU A 501 -5.76 0.93 22.17
C LEU A 501 -6.87 0.03 22.73
N LEU A 502 -7.28 -0.94 21.92
CA LEU A 502 -8.33 -1.92 22.22
C LEU A 502 -7.74 -3.32 22.09
N GLY A 503 -7.96 -4.17 23.08
CA GLY A 503 -7.53 -5.58 23.08
C GLY A 503 -7.67 -6.17 24.49
N ASN A 504 -7.88 -7.48 24.61
CA ASN A 504 -7.96 -8.17 25.90
C ASN A 504 -9.06 -7.62 26.84
N GLY A 505 -10.14 -7.08 26.28
CA GLY A 505 -11.19 -6.40 27.06
C GLY A 505 -10.72 -5.09 27.72
N TYR A 506 -9.59 -4.53 27.28
CA TYR A 506 -9.08 -3.24 27.72
C TYR A 506 -9.37 -2.14 26.71
N ILE A 507 -9.60 -0.94 27.23
CA ILE A 507 -9.63 0.31 26.48
C ILE A 507 -8.62 1.26 27.12
N GLU A 508 -7.57 1.64 26.39
CA GLU A 508 -6.51 2.51 26.88
C GLU A 508 -6.39 3.75 26.01
N LEU A 509 -6.39 4.93 26.62
CA LEU A 509 -6.12 6.20 25.93
C LEU A 509 -4.66 6.59 26.17
N TYR A 510 -3.93 6.79 25.08
CA TYR A 510 -2.58 7.34 25.08
C TYR A 510 -2.58 8.71 24.41
N THR A 511 -1.81 9.65 24.95
CA THR A 511 -1.58 10.95 24.34
C THR A 511 -0.27 11.57 24.81
N ASN A 512 0.34 12.40 23.96
CA ASN A 512 1.44 13.29 24.33
C ASN A 512 0.96 14.72 24.67
N GLU A 513 -0.35 14.94 24.78
CA GLU A 513 -0.90 16.19 25.28
C GLU A 513 -0.31 16.53 26.66
N ALA A 514 0.19 17.75 26.80
CA ALA A 514 0.74 18.22 28.07
C ALA A 514 -0.35 18.21 29.14
N ARG A 515 -0.07 17.53 30.26
CA ARG A 515 -0.98 17.50 31.41
C ARG A 515 -1.10 18.91 31.98
N ILE A 516 -2.32 19.40 32.14
CA ILE A 516 -2.58 20.63 32.90
C ILE A 516 -2.38 20.33 34.40
N GLU A 517 -1.40 20.99 35.01
CA GLU A 517 -1.08 20.82 36.43
C GLU A 517 -2.23 21.31 37.33
N GLY A 518 -2.38 20.67 38.49
CA GLY A 518 -3.46 20.98 39.46
C GLY A 518 -4.85 20.42 39.10
N GLN A 519 -5.04 19.89 37.89
CA GLN A 519 -6.30 19.24 37.50
C GLN A 519 -6.28 17.75 37.89
N GLU A 520 -7.40 17.29 38.48
CA GLU A 520 -7.59 15.88 38.87
C GLU A 520 -8.39 15.11 37.82
N ARG A 521 -9.47 15.71 37.31
CA ARG A 521 -10.38 15.08 36.34
C ARG A 521 -9.74 14.95 34.97
N LEU A 522 -9.99 13.82 34.29
CA LEU A 522 -9.39 13.55 32.98
C LEU A 522 -9.72 14.62 31.92
N PRO A 523 -10.97 15.10 31.78
CA PRO A 523 -11.30 16.15 30.80
C PRO A 523 -10.59 17.47 31.05
N ASP A 524 -10.27 17.78 32.30
CA ASP A 524 -9.57 19.01 32.67
C ASP A 524 -8.05 18.86 32.52
N ARG A 525 -7.53 17.62 32.66
CA ARG A 525 -6.10 17.30 32.50
C ARG A 525 -5.66 17.20 31.04
N PHE A 526 -6.52 16.65 30.18
CA PHE A 526 -6.25 16.35 28.77
C PHE A 526 -7.45 16.75 27.90
N PRO A 527 -7.81 18.05 27.85
CA PRO A 527 -9.02 18.51 27.20
C PRO A 527 -9.11 18.13 25.73
N ILE A 528 -8.00 18.14 24.98
CA ILE A 528 -8.03 17.84 23.54
C ILE A 528 -8.29 16.35 23.33
N ALA A 529 -7.49 15.46 23.93
CA ALA A 529 -7.67 14.02 23.80
C ALA A 529 -9.06 13.57 24.30
N MET A 530 -9.53 14.15 25.41
CA MET A 530 -10.84 13.83 25.97
C MET A 530 -12.02 14.32 25.12
N SER A 531 -11.87 15.46 24.43
CA SER A 531 -12.88 15.96 23.49
C SER A 531 -13.09 15.04 22.27
N LEU A 532 -12.06 14.27 21.89
CA LEU A 532 -12.10 13.32 20.77
C LEU A 532 -12.60 11.94 21.20
N VAL A 533 -12.12 11.44 22.35
CA VAL A 533 -12.43 10.09 22.83
C VAL A 533 -13.89 9.96 23.27
N ARG A 534 -14.43 11.00 23.91
CA ARG A 534 -15.77 10.95 24.53
C ARG A 534 -16.89 10.79 23.49
N PRO A 535 -16.94 11.57 22.39
CA PRO A 535 -17.93 11.35 21.34
C PRO A 535 -17.83 9.95 20.72
N LEU A 536 -16.61 9.46 20.46
CA LEU A 536 -16.38 8.13 19.91
C LEU A 536 -16.93 7.04 20.85
N LEU A 537 -16.55 7.06 22.13
CA LEU A 537 -17.07 6.09 23.10
C LEU A 537 -18.57 6.26 23.34
N THR A 538 -19.13 7.47 23.22
CA THR A 538 -20.58 7.71 23.32
C THR A 538 -21.34 7.08 22.15
N LYS A 539 -20.84 7.22 20.91
CA LYS A 539 -21.40 6.59 19.71
C LYS A 539 -21.50 5.07 19.85
N HIS A 540 -20.60 4.47 20.62
CA HIS A 540 -20.59 3.04 20.92
C HIS A 540 -21.22 2.68 22.28
N GLY A 541 -21.79 3.62 23.04
CA GLY A 541 -22.41 3.33 24.34
C GLY A 541 -21.42 2.93 25.46
N LEU A 542 -20.14 3.27 25.31
CA LEU A 542 -19.02 2.94 26.20
C LEU A 542 -18.51 4.16 27.00
N ALA A 543 -19.11 5.35 26.84
CA ALA A 543 -18.65 6.57 27.52
C ALA A 543 -18.74 6.50 29.06
N HIS A 544 -19.62 5.65 29.60
CA HIS A 544 -19.75 5.40 31.04
C HIS A 544 -18.50 4.73 31.65
N LEU A 545 -17.61 4.19 30.82
CA LEU A 545 -16.36 3.58 31.26
C LEU A 545 -15.23 4.61 31.48
N ILE A 546 -15.41 5.85 31.02
CA ILE A 546 -14.42 6.91 31.22
C ILE A 546 -14.37 7.25 32.72
N PRO A 547 -13.19 7.14 33.39
CA PRO A 547 -13.06 7.54 34.78
C PRO A 547 -13.43 9.02 34.96
N GLN A 548 -14.12 9.33 36.07
CA GLN A 548 -14.51 10.71 36.39
C GLN A 548 -13.34 11.61 36.77
#